data_AF-A0A9E9C979-F1
#
_entry.id   AF-A0A9E9C979-F1
#
_cell.length_a   1.000
_cell.length_b   1.000
_cell.length_c   1.000
_cell.angle_alpha   90.00
_cell.angle_beta   90.00
_cell.angle_gamma   90.00
#
_symmetry.space_group_name_H-M   'P 1'
#
loop_
_entity.id
_entity.type
_entity.pdbx_description
1 polymer ?
#
loop_
_entity_poly.entity_id
_entity_poly.type
_entity_poly.pdbx_seq_one_letter_code
_entity_poly.pdbx_strand_id
1 'polypeptide(L)'
;MARYTNLFTVSASTQDLRRSVVRVFQACNLNLVYEAADYLVAKEKPGHVTYSQLATVEVLINSLPNEESSAHVNLVVKNEELPLKTNNHCHRVFTLVNQTIVDTQNWQSVQLT
;
A
#
# COMPACT_ATOMS: atom_id res chain seq x y z
N MET A 1 10.95 12.43 7.35
CA MET A 1 9.88 11.56 6.85
C MET A 1 10.49 10.35 6.18
N ALA A 2 10.27 9.18 6.77
CA ALA A 2 10.53 7.91 6.13
C ALA A 2 9.45 7.67 5.07
N ARG A 3 9.87 7.16 3.91
CA ARG A 3 8.99 6.87 2.78
C ARG A 3 9.50 5.64 2.06
N TYR A 4 8.62 4.67 1.87
CA TYR A 4 8.90 3.43 1.14
C TYR A 4 7.86 3.27 0.05
N THR A 5 8.30 2.76 -1.10
CA THR A 5 7.44 2.61 -2.28
C THR A 5 7.62 1.25 -2.91
N ASN A 6 6.54 0.70 -3.47
CA ASN A 6 6.62 -0.47 -4.34
C ASN A 6 5.67 -0.31 -5.52
N LEU A 7 5.97 -0.98 -6.62
CA LEU A 7 5.15 -1.01 -7.82
C LEU A 7 4.79 -2.46 -8.12
N PHE A 8 3.50 -2.71 -8.35
CA PHE A 8 3.01 -4.02 -8.79
C PHE A 8 2.36 -3.87 -10.16
N THR A 9 2.58 -4.86 -11.02
CA THR A 9 1.81 -5.01 -12.26
C THR A 9 0.85 -6.16 -12.04
N VAL A 10 -0.45 -5.90 -12.11
CA VAL A 10 -1.47 -6.88 -11.74
C VAL A 10 -2.46 -7.04 -12.88
N SER A 11 -2.71 -8.29 -13.26
CA SER A 11 -3.74 -8.63 -14.23
C SER A 11 -5.13 -8.71 -13.56
N ALA A 12 -5.71 -7.55 -13.21
CA ALA A 12 -7.07 -7.45 -12.68
C ALA A 12 -7.73 -6.12 -13.07
N SER A 13 -9.06 -6.08 -13.06
CA SER A 13 -9.82 -4.84 -13.24
C SER A 13 -9.56 -3.86 -12.08
N THR A 14 -9.65 -2.55 -12.34
CA THR A 14 -9.50 -1.52 -11.28
C THR A 14 -10.49 -1.72 -10.14
N GLN A 15 -11.71 -2.18 -10.43
CA GLN A 15 -12.73 -2.41 -9.41
C GLN A 15 -12.39 -3.60 -8.52
N ASP A 16 -11.84 -4.68 -9.07
CA ASP A 16 -11.37 -5.83 -8.28
C ASP A 16 -10.15 -5.46 -7.44
N LEU A 17 -9.20 -4.72 -8.03
CA LEU A 17 -8.03 -4.22 -7.32
C LEU A 17 -8.41 -3.33 -6.13
N ARG A 18 -9.36 -2.42 -6.31
CA ARG A 18 -9.89 -1.61 -5.20
C ARG A 18 -10.42 -2.45 -4.06
N ARG A 19 -11.28 -3.43 -4.37
CA ARG A 19 -11.83 -4.35 -3.37
C ARG A 19 -10.71 -5.11 -2.64
N SER A 20 -9.68 -5.54 -3.37
CA SER A 20 -8.53 -6.23 -2.77
C SER A 20 -7.69 -5.31 -1.90
N VAL A 21 -7.41 -4.07 -2.32
CA VAL A 21 -6.67 -3.08 -1.51
C VAL A 21 -7.40 -2.79 -0.20
N VAL A 22 -8.73 -2.65 -0.22
CA VAL A 22 -9.52 -2.47 1.01
C VAL A 22 -9.37 -3.67 1.94
N ARG A 23 -9.38 -4.90 1.42
CA ARG A 23 -9.14 -6.11 2.23
C ARG A 23 -7.73 -6.15 2.82
N VAL A 24 -6.72 -5.75 2.05
CA VAL A 24 -5.33 -5.61 2.54
C VAL A 24 -5.28 -4.62 3.70
N PHE A 25 -5.89 -3.44 3.56
CA PHE A 25 -5.92 -2.46 4.65
C PHE A 25 -6.60 -3.01 5.91
N GLN A 26 -7.71 -3.73 5.76
CA GLN A 26 -8.40 -4.38 6.88
C GLN A 26 -7.52 -5.44 7.56
N ALA A 27 -6.87 -6.31 6.77
CA ALA A 27 -5.96 -7.34 7.27
C ALA A 27 -4.73 -6.75 7.98
N CYS A 28 -4.24 -5.60 7.53
CA CYS A 28 -3.17 -4.85 8.19
C CYS A 28 -3.65 -3.97 9.37
N ASN A 29 -4.93 -4.06 9.77
CA ASN A 29 -5.55 -3.23 10.82
C ASN A 29 -5.43 -1.71 10.58
N LEU A 30 -5.37 -1.29 9.31
CA LEU A 30 -5.34 0.10 8.89
C LEU A 30 -6.77 0.65 8.74
N ASN A 31 -6.95 1.93 9.05
CA ASN A 31 -8.22 2.62 8.86
C ASN A 31 -8.25 3.30 7.49
N LEU A 32 -9.20 2.94 6.62
CA LEU A 32 -9.41 3.64 5.36
C LEU A 32 -9.92 5.06 5.65
N VAL A 33 -9.22 6.07 5.16
CA VAL A 33 -9.54 7.49 5.41
C VAL A 33 -9.95 8.24 4.14
N TYR A 34 -9.63 7.70 2.97
CA TYR A 34 -10.02 8.27 1.69
C TYR A 34 -10.11 7.17 0.62
N GLU A 35 -11.12 7.26 -0.24
CA GLU A 35 -11.32 6.34 -1.35
C GLU A 35 -11.87 7.10 -2.57
N ALA A 36 -11.19 6.98 -3.70
CA ALA A 36 -11.59 7.49 -5.01
C ALA A 36 -11.55 6.37 -6.06
N ALA A 37 -11.75 6.73 -7.34
CA ALA A 37 -11.84 5.78 -8.45
C ALA A 37 -10.60 4.89 -8.61
N ASP A 38 -9.42 5.47 -8.40
CA ASP A 38 -8.09 4.93 -8.66
C ASP A 38 -7.12 5.15 -7.49
N TYR A 39 -7.53 5.88 -6.44
CA TYR A 39 -6.67 6.27 -5.33
C TYR A 39 -7.30 5.96 -3.98
N LEU A 40 -6.55 5.31 -3.10
CA LEU A 40 -6.98 4.93 -1.75
C LEU A 40 -5.94 5.36 -0.74
N VAL A 41 -6.40 5.81 0.43
CA VAL A 41 -5.52 6.17 1.55
C VAL A 41 -6.03 5.53 2.82
N ALA A 42 -5.13 4.86 3.53
CA ALA A 42 -5.36 4.35 4.87
C ALA A 42 -4.32 4.85 5.86
N LYS A 43 -4.67 4.85 7.14
CA LYS A 43 -3.79 5.27 8.24
C LYS A 43 -3.78 4.25 9.35
N GLU A 44 -2.64 4.12 10.02
CA GLU A 44 -2.59 3.38 11.28
C GLU A 44 -3.49 4.01 12.34
N LYS A 45 -4.05 3.15 13.19
CA LYS A 45 -4.85 3.58 14.35
C LYS A 45 -3.89 4.05 15.46
N PRO A 46 -4.16 5.20 16.11
CA PRO A 46 -3.38 5.62 17.27
C PRO A 46 -3.52 4.61 18.43
N GLY A 47 -2.55 4.62 19.34
CA GLY A 47 -2.57 3.83 20.58
C GLY A 47 -1.47 2.76 20.72
N HIS A 48 -0.81 2.37 19.62
CA HIS A 48 0.27 1.37 19.65
C HIS A 48 1.67 1.95 19.43
N VAL A 49 1.76 3.13 18.82
CA VAL A 49 3.00 3.84 18.50
C VAL A 49 2.85 5.34 18.75
N THR A 50 3.96 6.08 18.75
CA THR A 50 3.90 7.55 18.89
C THR A 50 3.26 8.20 17.66
N TYR A 51 2.79 9.43 17.79
CA TYR A 51 2.20 10.16 16.66
C TYR A 51 3.14 10.30 15.47
N SER A 52 4.45 10.48 15.69
CA SER A 52 5.43 10.57 14.60
C SER A 52 5.64 9.25 13.87
N GLN A 53 5.26 8.14 14.49
CA GLN A 53 5.39 6.80 13.90
C GLN A 53 4.16 6.38 13.11
N LEU A 54 3.00 7.01 13.30
CA LEU A 54 1.78 6.62 12.59
C LEU A 54 1.96 6.70 11.08
N ALA A 55 1.88 5.54 10.43
CA ALA A 55 2.03 5.42 9.00
C ALA A 55 0.74 5.79 8.26
N THR A 56 0.93 6.48 7.15
CA THR A 56 -0.06 6.66 6.09
C THR A 56 0.34 5.76 4.92
N VAL A 57 -0.62 4.98 4.44
CA VAL A 57 -0.49 4.10 3.28
C VAL A 57 -1.35 4.68 2.16
N GLU A 58 -0.74 4.91 1.01
CA GLU A 58 -1.39 5.41 -0.19
C GLU A 58 -1.23 4.39 -1.31
N VAL A 59 -2.32 4.16 -2.06
CA VAL A 59 -2.34 3.25 -3.19
C VAL A 59 -2.95 3.95 -4.39
N LEU A 60 -2.22 4.00 -5.50
CA LEU A 60 -2.69 4.51 -6.79
C LEU A 60 -2.74 3.36 -7.81
N ILE A 61 -3.88 3.18 -8.45
CA ILE A 61 -4.16 2.13 -9.44
C ILE A 61 -4.30 2.77 -10.82
N ASN A 62 -3.30 2.57 -11.67
CA ASN A 62 -3.29 3.08 -13.04
C ASN A 62 -3.64 1.95 -14.00
N SER A 63 -4.78 2.02 -14.66
CA SER A 63 -5.13 1.09 -15.75
C SER A 63 -4.19 1.27 -16.94
N LEU A 64 -3.81 0.17 -17.59
CA LEU A 64 -2.96 0.22 -18.78
C LEU A 64 -3.83 0.36 -20.06
N PRO A 65 -3.50 1.29 -20.98
CA PRO A 65 -4.37 1.62 -22.12
C PRO A 65 -4.68 0.50 -23.12
N ASN A 66 -4.01 -0.66 -23.06
CA ASN A 66 -4.08 -1.70 -24.08
C ASN A 66 -4.29 -3.12 -23.54
N GLU A 67 -4.56 -3.26 -22.24
CA GLU A 67 -4.84 -4.56 -21.61
C GLU A 67 -6.08 -4.41 -20.73
N GLU A 68 -7.23 -4.95 -21.18
CA GLU A 68 -8.54 -4.77 -20.53
C GLU A 68 -8.58 -5.21 -19.05
N SER A 69 -7.56 -5.93 -18.59
CA SER A 69 -7.46 -6.38 -17.21
C SER A 69 -6.02 -6.34 -16.72
N SER A 70 -5.25 -5.28 -17.03
CA SER A 70 -3.94 -5.05 -16.38
C SER A 70 -3.81 -3.62 -15.85
N ALA A 71 -3.25 -3.49 -14.66
CA ALA A 71 -3.03 -2.21 -14.00
C ALA A 71 -1.71 -2.17 -13.23
N HIS A 72 -1.17 -0.97 -13.09
CA HIS A 72 -0.05 -0.67 -12.21
C HIS A 72 -0.57 -0.20 -10.86
N VAL A 73 -0.16 -0.85 -9.79
CA VAL A 73 -0.49 -0.48 -8.42
C VAL A 73 0.75 0.13 -7.76
N ASN A 74 0.73 1.43 -7.54
CA ASN A 74 1.78 2.15 -6.83
C ASN A 74 1.43 2.20 -5.34
N LEU A 75 2.23 1.56 -4.51
CA LEU A 75 2.14 1.59 -3.06
C LEU A 75 3.13 2.62 -2.50
N VAL A 76 2.66 3.48 -1.61
CA VAL A 76 3.50 4.39 -0.83
C VAL A 76 3.17 4.23 0.65
N VAL A 77 4.17 4.03 1.49
CA VAL A 77 4.03 4.04 2.95
C VAL A 77 4.96 5.12 3.51
N LYS A 78 4.41 6.02 4.31
CA LYS A 78 5.16 7.16 4.86
C LYS A 78 4.74 7.51 6.28
N ASN A 79 5.68 8.05 7.07
CA ASN A 79 5.40 8.66 8.37
C ASN A 79 6.43 9.77 8.69
N GLU A 80 6.33 10.35 9.88
CA GLU A 80 7.19 11.45 10.32
C GLU A 80 8.52 11.00 10.93
N GLU A 81 8.84 9.70 10.92
CA GLU A 81 10.16 9.23 11.36
C GLU A 81 11.28 9.72 10.44
N LEU A 82 12.51 9.73 10.96
CA LEU A 82 13.70 10.00 10.16
C LEU A 82 14.17 8.71 9.46
N PRO A 83 14.46 8.75 8.14
CA PRO A 83 14.81 7.57 7.36
C PRO A 83 16.17 6.93 7.73
N LEU A 84 17.00 7.61 8.53
CA LEU A 84 18.34 7.16 8.93
C LEU A 84 18.35 5.92 9.84
N LYS A 85 17.18 5.45 10.30
CA LYS A 85 17.03 4.18 11.03
C LYS A 85 16.54 3.09 10.08
N THR A 86 17.39 2.11 9.78
CA THR A 86 17.10 0.99 8.87
C THR A 86 15.96 0.08 9.34
N ASN A 87 15.66 0.04 10.65
CA ASN A 87 14.51 -0.67 11.22
C ASN A 87 13.54 0.31 11.91
N ASN A 88 13.00 1.26 11.15
CA ASN A 88 11.96 2.17 11.64
C ASN A 88 10.55 1.54 11.51
N HIS A 89 9.57 2.12 12.18
CA HIS A 89 8.20 1.62 12.17
C HIS A 89 7.57 1.69 10.78
N CYS A 90 7.84 2.75 10.02
CA CYS A 90 7.38 2.90 8.65
C CYS A 90 7.79 1.72 7.75
N HIS A 91 9.04 1.24 7.90
CA HIS A 91 9.54 0.08 7.16
C HIS A 91 8.78 -1.21 7.53
N ARG A 92 8.48 -1.42 8.83
CA ARG A 92 7.70 -2.59 9.26
C ARG A 92 6.28 -2.59 8.69
N VAL A 93 5.62 -1.43 8.69
CA VAL A 93 4.30 -1.28 8.07
C VAL A 93 4.38 -1.53 6.56
N PHE A 94 5.41 -1.00 5.90
CA PHE A 94 5.68 -1.27 4.49
C PHE A 94 5.82 -2.77 4.21
N THR A 95 6.67 -3.48 4.97
CA THR A 95 6.83 -4.93 4.81
C THR A 95 5.54 -5.68 5.05
N LEU A 96 4.77 -5.34 6.09
CA LEU A 96 3.48 -5.96 6.39
C LEU A 96 2.49 -5.80 5.24
N VAL A 97 2.35 -4.59 4.69
CA VAL A 97 1.41 -4.33 3.58
C VAL A 97 1.83 -5.08 2.32
N ASN A 98 3.12 -5.08 1.98
CA ASN A 98 3.63 -5.82 0.83
C ASN A 98 3.39 -7.33 0.96
N GLN A 99 3.69 -7.92 2.14
CA GLN A 99 3.46 -9.33 2.37
C GLN A 99 1.97 -9.66 2.27
N THR A 100 1.11 -8.85 2.89
CA THR A 100 -0.35 -9.05 2.85
C THR A 100 -0.89 -8.96 1.42
N ILE A 101 -0.35 -8.07 0.59
CA ILE A 101 -0.68 -7.98 -0.84
C ILE A 101 -0.36 -9.30 -1.57
N VAL A 102 0.86 -9.80 -1.39
CA VAL A 102 1.33 -11.06 -2.01
C VAL A 102 0.50 -12.26 -1.53
N ASP A 103 0.09 -12.25 -0.26
CA ASP A 103 -0.70 -13.34 0.32
C ASP A 103 -2.19 -13.29 -0.09
N THR A 104 -2.72 -12.09 -0.38
CA THR A 104 -4.15 -11.90 -0.71
C THR A 104 -4.46 -12.24 -2.17
N GLN A 105 -3.49 -12.17 -3.08
CA GLN A 105 -3.68 -12.48 -4.51
C GLN A 105 -2.36 -12.92 -5.18
N ASN A 106 -2.46 -13.59 -6.33
CA ASN A 106 -1.36 -13.78 -7.29
C ASN A 106 -0.94 -12.46 -7.97
N TRP A 107 -0.66 -11.39 -7.21
CA TRP A 107 -0.09 -10.16 -7.76
C TRP A 107 1.35 -10.47 -8.16
N GLN A 108 1.60 -10.63 -9.47
CA GLN A 108 2.96 -10.82 -9.95
C GLN A 108 3.73 -9.50 -9.78
N SER A 109 4.52 -9.41 -8.72
CA SER A 109 5.40 -8.27 -8.48
C SER A 109 6.55 -8.26 -9.49
N VAL A 110 6.73 -7.16 -10.23
CA VAL A 110 8.02 -6.84 -10.85
C VAL A 110 8.73 -5.90 -9.89
N GLN A 111 9.73 -6.41 -9.17
CA GLN A 111 10.58 -5.55 -8.34
C GLN A 111 11.43 -4.67 -9.26
N LEU A 112 11.31 -3.35 -9.12
CA LEU A 112 12.28 -2.41 -9.67
C LEU A 112 13.35 -2.16 -8.60
N THR A 113 14.53 -2.72 -8.84
CA THR A 113 15.77 -2.53 -8.06
C THR A 113 16.31 -1.12 -8.16
#